data_AF-A0A673YM44-F1
#
_entry.id   AF-A0A673YM44-F1
#
_cell.length_a   1.000
_cell.length_b   1.000
_cell.length_c   1.000
_cell.angle_alpha   90.00
_cell.angle_beta   90.00
_cell.angle_gamma   90.00
#
_symmetry.space_group_name_H-M   'P 1'
#
loop_
_entity.id
_entity.type
_entity.pdbx_description
1 polymer ?
#
loop_
_entity_poly.entity_id
_entity_poly.type
_entity_poly.pdbx_seq_one_letter_code
_entity_poly.pdbx_strand_id
1 'polypeptide(L)'
;RYGLFEKRLLLLEEAEGGFDQFTRSYRTFGVNRMADNTLVLREWAPAAEALFLTGDFNGWDNFSHPYKKKEFGKWELCLPPKHDKSPAIEHNTKLKVVVHTKKGERLYRISPWAKYAIQSEKQVIYDWVHWDPPQPYLHIHPRPKKPQSLRIYESHVGIASPDPEVASYTNFTINVLPRIKDLGYNCIQLMAVMDSEFVTTELKQLIDTAHSLDIVVLLDVVHSHASQNTEDGLNCFDGSDSCFFHSPPRGEHVLWGSRNEFGHPEWLDFPRKGNDESYHYARRQYNLLETDHLRYRQLYNFDRDMNRTEDKYGWLAAPPAFVSAKHEGDKVIVFERGNVLFLFNFHPTRSQTNYRVAVASPGKYTIKLDSDEVEYGGHGRLDHNTEFFTEPQSFNERDNSMLVGDTSQRDNSMLSV
;
A
#
# COMPACT_ATOMS: atom_id res chain seq x y z
N ARG A 1 -12.74 -3.20 -27.63
CA ARG A 1 -11.86 -2.76 -26.52
C ARG A 1 -10.39 -2.73 -26.98
N TYR A 2 -9.75 -3.88 -27.22
CA TYR A 2 -8.33 -3.96 -27.64
C TYR A 2 -7.94 -3.00 -28.79
N GLY A 3 -8.60 -3.04 -29.96
CA GLY A 3 -8.32 -2.10 -31.06
C GLY A 3 -8.58 -0.61 -30.81
N LEU A 4 -9.24 -0.23 -29.70
CA LEU A 4 -9.30 1.16 -29.24
C LEU A 4 -8.06 1.52 -28.41
N PHE A 5 -7.54 0.58 -27.62
CA PHE A 5 -6.26 0.71 -26.92
C PHE A 5 -5.11 0.83 -27.94
N GLU A 6 -5.01 -0.07 -28.92
CA GLU A 6 -3.96 0.00 -29.95
C GLU A 6 -3.96 1.34 -30.70
N LYS A 7 -5.14 1.81 -31.14
CA LYS A 7 -5.28 3.12 -31.79
C LYS A 7 -4.89 4.28 -30.88
N ARG A 8 -5.09 4.18 -29.56
CA ARG A 8 -4.71 5.24 -28.61
C ARG A 8 -3.22 5.19 -28.26
N LEU A 9 -2.62 4.00 -28.19
CA LEU A 9 -1.20 3.82 -27.99
C LEU A 9 -0.41 4.36 -29.20
N LEU A 10 -0.77 3.93 -30.42
CA LEU A 10 -0.09 4.39 -31.64
C LEU A 10 -0.12 5.92 -31.78
N LEU A 11 -1.28 6.56 -31.59
CA LEU A 11 -1.40 8.03 -31.63
C LEU A 11 -0.60 8.76 -30.52
N LEU A 12 -0.34 8.09 -29.40
CA LEU A 12 0.47 8.62 -28.29
C LEU A 12 1.96 8.47 -28.63
N GLU A 13 2.38 7.34 -29.17
CA GLU A 13 3.77 7.07 -29.53
C GLU A 13 4.22 7.92 -30.73
N GLU A 14 3.35 8.14 -31.72
CA GLU A 14 3.55 9.10 -32.82
C GLU A 14 3.70 10.55 -32.33
N ALA A 15 2.96 10.96 -31.30
CA ALA A 15 2.92 12.35 -30.83
C ALA A 15 4.00 12.69 -29.79
N GLU A 16 4.34 11.75 -28.90
CA GLU A 16 5.17 12.00 -27.71
C GLU A 16 6.50 11.23 -27.74
N GLY A 17 6.81 10.51 -28.83
CA GLY A 17 8.08 9.80 -29.04
C GLY A 17 8.18 8.42 -28.37
N GLY A 18 7.06 7.90 -27.86
CA GLY A 18 6.96 6.59 -27.22
C GLY A 18 6.33 6.64 -25.83
N PHE A 19 5.72 5.52 -25.40
CA PHE A 19 5.01 5.44 -24.11
C PHE A 19 5.90 5.73 -22.89
N ASP A 20 7.15 5.29 -22.92
CA ASP A 20 8.16 5.57 -21.87
C ASP A 20 8.57 7.05 -21.83
N GLN A 21 8.50 7.78 -22.94
CA GLN A 21 8.76 9.23 -22.95
C GLN A 21 7.56 10.01 -22.36
N PHE A 22 6.34 9.68 -22.78
CA PHE A 22 5.11 10.28 -22.27
C PHE A 22 4.97 10.15 -20.74
N THR A 23 5.28 8.97 -20.20
CA THR A 23 5.20 8.67 -18.75
C THR A 23 6.32 9.32 -17.91
N ARG A 24 7.21 10.11 -18.52
CA ARG A 24 8.30 10.86 -17.85
C ARG A 24 8.04 12.37 -17.75
N SER A 25 6.79 12.80 -17.94
CA SER A 25 6.33 14.20 -17.80
C SER A 25 6.72 14.88 -16.47
N TYR A 26 6.87 14.14 -15.37
CA TYR A 26 7.40 14.65 -14.09
C TYR A 26 8.83 15.23 -14.16
N ARG A 27 9.58 14.96 -15.24
CA ARG A 27 10.93 15.52 -15.49
C ARG A 27 10.89 16.88 -16.20
N THR A 28 9.70 17.33 -16.62
CA THR A 28 9.51 18.54 -17.43
C THR A 28 8.42 19.45 -16.89
N PHE A 29 7.40 18.92 -16.23
CA PHE A 29 6.37 19.66 -15.48
C PHE A 29 6.71 19.77 -13.99
N GLY A 30 6.11 20.76 -13.32
CA GLY A 30 6.55 21.22 -11.99
C GLY A 30 7.93 21.89 -12.05
N VAL A 31 8.57 22.07 -10.89
CA VAL A 31 9.91 22.67 -10.79
C VAL A 31 10.99 21.61 -11.04
N ASN A 32 11.87 21.84 -12.01
CA ASN A 32 13.00 20.98 -12.34
C ASN A 32 14.30 21.79 -12.50
N ARG A 33 15.35 21.40 -11.76
CA ARG A 33 16.70 22.00 -11.85
C ARG A 33 17.47 21.39 -13.02
N MET A 34 18.01 22.26 -13.87
CA MET A 34 18.86 21.91 -15.01
C MET A 34 20.33 21.82 -14.58
N ALA A 35 21.19 21.27 -15.45
CA ALA A 35 22.61 21.00 -15.14
C ALA A 35 23.46 22.27 -14.91
N ASP A 36 22.96 23.44 -15.29
CA ASP A 36 23.52 24.77 -15.07
C ASP A 36 22.92 25.49 -13.84
N ASN A 37 22.10 24.79 -13.04
CA ASN A 37 21.27 25.30 -11.95
C ASN A 37 20.14 26.28 -12.37
N THR A 38 19.83 26.43 -13.66
CA THR A 38 18.58 27.07 -14.09
C THR A 38 17.38 26.24 -13.61
N LEU A 39 16.40 26.88 -12.98
CA LEU A 39 15.13 26.24 -12.63
C LEU A 39 14.12 26.45 -13.76
N VAL A 40 13.63 25.36 -14.33
CA VAL A 40 12.54 25.39 -15.31
C VAL A 40 11.26 24.89 -14.63
N LEU A 41 10.22 25.70 -14.71
CA LEU A 41 8.88 25.39 -14.23
C LEU A 41 7.94 25.25 -15.42
N ARG A 42 7.14 24.18 -15.46
CA ARG A 42 6.04 24.07 -16.43
C ARG A 42 4.75 23.60 -15.80
N GLU A 43 3.66 24.21 -16.26
CA GLU A 43 2.30 23.88 -15.83
C GLU A 43 1.38 23.71 -17.05
N TRP A 44 0.24 23.06 -16.84
CA TRP A 44 -0.84 22.98 -17.82
C TRP A 44 -2.10 23.61 -17.25
N ALA A 45 -2.53 24.72 -17.85
CA ALA A 45 -3.63 25.55 -17.38
C ALA A 45 -4.32 26.21 -18.59
N PRO A 46 -5.11 25.45 -19.37
CA PRO A 46 -5.64 25.91 -20.66
C PRO A 46 -6.65 27.06 -20.55
N ALA A 47 -7.46 27.13 -19.48
CA ALA A 47 -8.44 28.20 -19.28
C ALA A 47 -7.84 29.49 -18.69
N ALA A 48 -6.67 29.41 -18.04
CA ALA A 48 -6.00 30.53 -17.41
C ALA A 48 -5.66 31.65 -18.41
N GLU A 49 -5.82 32.89 -17.95
CA GLU A 49 -5.47 34.09 -18.72
C GLU A 49 -3.99 34.43 -18.56
N ALA A 50 -3.46 34.36 -17.34
CA ALA A 50 -2.04 34.44 -17.00
C ALA A 50 -1.69 33.54 -15.80
N LEU A 51 -0.43 33.08 -15.74
CA LEU A 51 0.16 32.40 -14.58
C LEU A 51 1.41 33.16 -14.09
N PHE A 52 1.61 33.19 -12.78
CA PHE A 52 2.82 33.72 -12.12
C PHE A 52 3.29 32.77 -11.01
N LEU A 53 4.57 32.86 -10.64
CA LEU A 53 5.11 32.19 -9.45
C LEU A 53 5.24 33.20 -8.29
N THR A 54 4.85 32.79 -7.09
CA THR A 54 5.02 33.56 -5.83
C THR A 54 5.52 32.64 -4.71
N GLY A 55 6.18 33.20 -3.70
CA GLY A 55 6.65 32.45 -2.53
C GLY A 55 7.63 33.23 -1.66
N ASP A 56 8.30 32.56 -0.72
CA ASP A 56 9.23 33.25 0.20
C ASP A 56 10.42 33.88 -0.57
N PHE A 57 10.89 33.22 -1.63
CA PHE A 57 12.03 33.65 -2.45
C PHE A 57 11.87 35.04 -3.11
N ASN A 58 10.63 35.51 -3.29
CA ASN A 58 10.33 36.82 -3.86
C ASN A 58 9.44 37.69 -2.95
N GLY A 59 9.41 37.40 -1.65
CA GLY A 59 8.62 38.17 -0.68
C GLY A 59 7.11 38.13 -0.94
N TRP A 60 6.62 37.05 -1.55
CA TRP A 60 5.23 36.85 -1.97
C TRP A 60 4.68 37.88 -2.98
N ASP A 61 5.58 38.50 -3.78
CA ASP A 61 5.17 39.30 -4.94
C ASP A 61 4.47 38.42 -6.00
N ASN A 62 3.26 38.81 -6.39
CA ASN A 62 2.37 37.98 -7.20
C ASN A 62 2.51 38.16 -8.71
N PHE A 63 3.43 39.03 -9.17
CA PHE A 63 3.50 39.47 -10.57
C PHE A 63 4.92 39.47 -11.16
N SER A 64 5.95 39.49 -10.32
CA SER A 64 7.37 39.53 -10.66
C SER A 64 7.87 38.36 -11.52
N HIS A 65 7.24 37.18 -11.41
CA HIS A 65 7.67 35.96 -12.12
C HIS A 65 6.57 35.40 -13.04
N PRO A 66 6.24 36.06 -14.17
CA PRO A 66 5.23 35.60 -15.11
C PRO A 66 5.70 34.39 -15.94
N TYR A 67 4.84 33.39 -16.09
CA TYR A 67 5.07 32.29 -17.02
C TYR A 67 4.76 32.74 -18.46
N LYS A 68 5.57 32.30 -19.42
CA LYS A 68 5.30 32.44 -20.85
C LYS A 68 4.32 31.37 -21.30
N LYS A 69 3.19 31.79 -21.88
CA LYS A 69 2.21 30.89 -22.52
C LYS A 69 2.85 30.13 -23.69
N LYS A 70 2.50 28.86 -23.83
CA LYS A 70 2.92 27.95 -24.90
C LYS A 70 1.68 27.38 -25.60
N GLU A 71 1.91 26.55 -26.61
CA GLU A 71 0.85 25.81 -27.30
C GLU A 71 0.13 24.83 -26.35
N PHE A 72 -1.07 24.39 -26.75
CA PHE A 72 -1.88 23.40 -26.04
C PHE A 72 -2.24 23.75 -24.57
N GLY A 73 -2.19 25.03 -24.20
CA GLY A 73 -2.49 25.49 -22.83
C GLY A 73 -1.36 25.23 -21.82
N LYS A 74 -0.16 24.86 -22.30
CA LYS A 74 1.05 24.70 -21.49
C LYS A 74 1.63 26.09 -21.16
N TRP A 75 2.32 26.19 -20.03
CA TRP A 75 2.98 27.41 -19.55
C TRP A 75 4.41 27.09 -19.10
N GLU A 76 5.35 28.01 -19.28
CA GLU A 76 6.76 27.82 -18.90
C GLU A 76 7.38 29.09 -18.28
N LEU A 77 8.09 28.92 -17.17
CA LEU A 77 8.93 29.94 -16.54
C LEU A 77 10.35 29.36 -16.38
N CYS A 78 11.36 30.13 -16.74
CA CYS A 78 12.76 29.78 -16.56
C CYS A 78 13.42 30.82 -15.66
N LEU A 79 13.92 30.39 -14.50
CA LEU A 79 14.66 31.23 -13.56
C LEU A 79 16.16 30.89 -13.67
N PRO A 80 17.01 31.83 -14.13
CA PRO A 80 18.45 31.60 -14.19
C PRO A 80 19.03 31.45 -12.77
N PRO A 81 20.19 30.78 -12.62
CA PRO A 81 20.86 30.70 -11.32
C PRO A 81 21.26 32.08 -10.80
N LYS A 82 21.41 32.20 -9.47
CA LYS A 82 21.89 33.41 -8.81
C LYS A 82 23.36 33.70 -9.19
N HIS A 83 23.87 34.89 -8.82
CA HIS A 83 25.25 35.32 -9.14
C HIS A 83 26.35 34.39 -8.59
N ASP A 84 26.08 33.64 -7.52
CA ASP A 84 26.97 32.62 -6.95
C ASP A 84 26.86 31.24 -7.63
N LYS A 85 26.02 31.13 -8.67
CA LYS A 85 25.63 29.91 -9.41
C LYS A 85 24.74 28.93 -8.63
N SER A 86 24.18 29.32 -7.48
CA SER A 86 23.13 28.55 -6.80
C SER A 86 21.79 28.66 -7.56
N PRO A 87 20.85 27.72 -7.36
CA PRO A 87 19.51 27.81 -7.93
C PRO A 87 18.76 29.07 -7.44
N ALA A 88 17.85 29.60 -8.27
CA ALA A 88 17.11 30.82 -7.94
C ALA A 88 16.22 30.69 -6.68
N ILE A 89 15.72 29.49 -6.41
CA ILE A 89 14.85 29.12 -5.27
C ILE A 89 15.61 28.09 -4.43
N GLU A 90 15.60 28.26 -3.11
CA GLU A 90 16.29 27.37 -2.19
C GLU A 90 15.41 26.18 -1.78
N HIS A 91 16.06 25.08 -1.42
CA HIS A 91 15.37 23.93 -0.85
C HIS A 91 14.61 24.33 0.42
N ASN A 92 13.36 23.88 0.54
CA ASN A 92 12.41 24.21 1.60
C ASN A 92 11.79 25.62 1.57
N THR A 93 12.02 26.42 0.52
CA THR A 93 11.21 27.63 0.24
C THR A 93 9.74 27.24 0.00
N LYS A 94 8.76 27.97 0.57
CA LYS A 94 7.35 27.84 0.19
C LYS A 94 7.07 28.54 -1.13
N LEU A 95 6.17 27.97 -1.93
CA LEU A 95 5.77 28.45 -3.26
C LEU A 95 4.25 28.31 -3.45
N LYS A 96 3.64 29.19 -4.26
CA LYS A 96 2.32 28.96 -4.89
C LYS A 96 2.33 29.43 -6.35
N VAL A 97 1.53 28.78 -7.18
CA VAL A 97 1.19 29.28 -8.52
C VAL A 97 0.04 30.27 -8.36
N VAL A 98 0.20 31.47 -8.91
CA VAL A 98 -0.86 32.49 -8.98
C VAL A 98 -1.54 32.36 -10.34
N VAL A 99 -2.84 32.05 -10.33
CA VAL A 99 -3.65 31.88 -11.53
C VAL A 99 -4.57 33.08 -11.70
N HIS A 100 -4.51 33.75 -12.84
CA HIS A 100 -5.45 34.81 -13.21
C HIS A 100 -6.52 34.25 -14.15
N THR A 101 -7.79 34.36 -13.76
CA THR A 101 -8.93 33.91 -14.58
C THR A 101 -9.40 35.03 -15.52
N LYS A 102 -10.14 34.63 -16.57
CA LYS A 102 -10.78 35.57 -17.51
C LYS A 102 -11.86 36.47 -16.89
N LYS A 103 -12.29 36.19 -15.65
CA LYS A 103 -13.20 37.06 -14.89
C LYS A 103 -12.47 38.11 -14.05
N GLY A 104 -11.13 38.13 -14.06
CA GLY A 104 -10.31 38.95 -13.18
C GLY A 104 -10.13 38.38 -11.77
N GLU A 105 -10.52 37.12 -11.53
CA GLU A 105 -10.25 36.45 -10.26
C GLU A 105 -8.76 36.07 -10.18
N ARG A 106 -8.17 36.18 -8.98
CA ARG A 106 -6.80 35.73 -8.68
C ARG A 106 -6.88 34.58 -7.70
N LEU A 107 -6.46 33.40 -8.15
CA LEU A 107 -6.46 32.15 -7.38
C LEU A 107 -5.03 31.78 -7.00
N TYR A 108 -4.86 31.14 -5.85
CA TYR A 108 -3.59 30.56 -5.41
C TYR A 108 -3.70 29.04 -5.45
N ARG A 109 -2.66 28.38 -5.96
CA ARG A 109 -2.66 26.92 -6.17
C ARG A 109 -1.31 26.30 -5.80
N ILE A 110 -1.37 25.08 -5.29
CA ILE A 110 -0.25 24.13 -5.34
C ILE A 110 -0.07 23.65 -6.79
N SER A 111 1.17 23.38 -7.21
CA SER A 111 1.44 22.78 -8.53
C SER A 111 0.90 21.33 -8.57
N PRO A 112 0.19 20.90 -9.63
CA PRO A 112 -0.16 19.49 -9.86
C PRO A 112 1.04 18.54 -9.94
N TRP A 113 2.26 19.09 -9.98
CA TRP A 113 3.54 18.39 -10.01
C TRP A 113 4.41 18.74 -8.79
N ALA A 114 3.79 19.20 -7.70
CA ALA A 114 4.45 19.40 -6.42
C ALA A 114 5.05 18.07 -5.91
N LYS A 115 6.32 18.13 -5.52
CA LYS A 115 7.07 16.98 -4.98
C LYS A 115 6.91 16.83 -3.47
N TYR A 116 6.42 17.87 -2.80
CA TYR A 116 6.32 17.99 -1.35
C TYR A 116 5.39 19.13 -0.97
N ALA A 117 4.51 18.91 0.00
CA ALA A 117 3.65 19.91 0.62
C ALA A 117 3.54 19.61 2.12
N ILE A 118 3.30 20.64 2.93
CA ILE A 118 3.20 20.49 4.40
C ILE A 118 2.03 21.33 4.97
N GLN A 119 1.50 20.90 6.11
CA GLN A 119 0.50 21.60 6.90
C GLN A 119 1.09 21.94 8.27
N SER A 120 1.22 23.23 8.59
CA SER A 120 1.61 23.60 9.96
C SER A 120 0.41 23.50 10.91
N GLU A 121 0.67 23.23 12.20
CA GLU A 121 -0.32 23.01 13.27
C GLU A 121 -1.47 24.04 13.37
N LYS A 122 -1.34 25.20 12.73
CA LYS A 122 -2.27 26.34 12.81
C LYS A 122 -2.88 26.72 11.45
N GLN A 123 -2.64 25.94 10.40
CA GLN A 123 -3.14 26.17 9.04
C GLN A 123 -4.11 25.07 8.61
N VAL A 124 -5.22 25.45 7.98
CA VAL A 124 -6.20 24.51 7.38
C VAL A 124 -5.75 24.05 5.99
N ILE A 125 -4.91 24.85 5.32
CA ILE A 125 -4.50 24.68 3.91
C ILE A 125 -3.02 24.31 3.88
N TYR A 126 -2.63 23.38 3.02
CA TYR A 126 -1.23 23.01 2.81
C TYR A 126 -0.45 24.13 2.10
N ASP A 127 0.85 24.21 2.39
CA ASP A 127 1.82 25.00 1.64
C ASP A 127 2.68 24.07 0.78
N TRP A 128 2.82 24.39 -0.51
CA TRP A 128 3.73 23.71 -1.41
C TRP A 128 5.17 24.16 -1.13
N VAL A 129 6.08 23.20 -1.04
CA VAL A 129 7.47 23.41 -0.62
C VAL A 129 8.44 22.92 -1.69
N HIS A 130 9.51 23.68 -1.92
CA HIS A 130 10.51 23.33 -2.93
C HIS A 130 11.44 22.19 -2.48
N TRP A 131 11.18 20.98 -2.99
CA TRP A 131 11.95 19.78 -2.69
C TRP A 131 13.06 19.52 -3.72
N ASP A 132 14.24 20.04 -3.42
CA ASP A 132 15.49 19.84 -4.18
C ASP A 132 16.69 19.67 -3.22
N PRO A 133 16.71 18.58 -2.41
CA PRO A 133 17.68 18.43 -1.32
C PRO A 133 19.14 18.38 -1.84
N PRO A 134 20.09 19.11 -1.22
CA PRO A 134 21.49 19.14 -1.65
C PRO A 134 22.18 17.78 -1.69
N GLN A 135 21.73 16.82 -0.87
CA GLN A 135 22.16 15.43 -0.89
C GLN A 135 20.92 14.54 -1.13
N PRO A 136 20.64 14.14 -2.38
CA PRO A 136 19.54 13.24 -2.67
C PRO A 136 19.87 11.82 -2.20
N TYR A 137 18.89 11.16 -1.57
CA TYR A 137 19.06 9.77 -1.14
C TYR A 137 19.38 8.83 -2.32
N LEU A 138 20.42 8.03 -2.14
CA LEU A 138 20.84 6.98 -3.07
C LEU A 138 20.32 5.63 -2.56
N HIS A 139 19.62 4.90 -3.44
CA HIS A 139 19.10 3.56 -3.16
C HIS A 139 20.24 2.54 -3.26
N ILE A 140 20.39 1.70 -2.23
CA ILE A 140 21.55 0.82 -2.03
C ILE A 140 21.23 -0.63 -2.40
N HIS A 141 20.04 -1.12 -2.06
CA HIS A 141 19.67 -2.51 -2.28
C HIS A 141 18.97 -2.70 -3.63
N PRO A 142 19.17 -3.84 -4.32
CA PRO A 142 18.39 -4.18 -5.50
C PRO A 142 16.92 -4.44 -5.11
N ARG A 143 16.00 -4.30 -6.08
CA ARG A 143 14.63 -4.79 -5.89
C ARG A 143 14.66 -6.31 -5.61
N PRO A 144 13.85 -6.81 -4.66
CA PRO A 144 13.62 -8.24 -4.44
C PRO A 144 13.26 -8.98 -5.73
N LYS A 145 13.54 -10.28 -5.77
CA LYS A 145 13.03 -11.14 -6.85
C LYS A 145 11.50 -11.17 -6.76
N LYS A 146 10.81 -11.25 -7.91
CA LYS A 146 9.35 -11.42 -7.91
C LYS A 146 8.97 -12.70 -7.14
N PRO A 147 8.18 -12.64 -6.05
CA PRO A 147 7.75 -13.82 -5.33
C PRO A 147 6.90 -14.77 -6.19
N GLN A 148 6.94 -16.06 -5.87
CA GLN A 148 6.10 -17.08 -6.52
C GLN A 148 4.62 -16.92 -6.12
N SER A 149 4.38 -16.66 -4.84
CA SER A 149 3.11 -16.27 -4.22
C SER A 149 3.27 -14.90 -3.53
N LEU A 150 2.21 -14.08 -3.52
CA LEU A 150 2.20 -12.84 -2.74
C LEU A 150 1.52 -13.07 -1.39
N ARG A 151 2.25 -12.82 -0.31
CA ARG A 151 1.73 -12.69 1.06
C ARG A 151 1.87 -11.22 1.43
N ILE A 152 0.74 -10.50 1.40
CA ILE A 152 0.69 -9.03 1.46
C ILE A 152 0.29 -8.57 2.86
N TYR A 153 1.13 -7.76 3.49
CA TYR A 153 0.79 -7.01 4.69
C TYR A 153 0.32 -5.60 4.29
N GLU A 154 -0.97 -5.31 4.44
CA GLU A 154 -1.54 -3.98 4.17
C GLU A 154 -1.16 -3.01 5.30
N SER A 155 -0.81 -1.76 4.96
CA SER A 155 -0.15 -0.86 5.93
C SER A 155 -0.41 0.61 5.68
N HIS A 156 -0.76 1.31 6.75
CA HIS A 156 -0.84 2.77 6.81
C HIS A 156 0.19 3.29 7.83
N VAL A 157 1.19 4.04 7.38
CA VAL A 157 2.34 4.44 8.22
C VAL A 157 1.92 5.29 9.41
N GLY A 158 1.08 6.31 9.19
CA GLY A 158 0.69 7.28 10.23
C GLY A 158 -0.06 6.73 11.44
N ILE A 159 -0.43 5.45 11.46
CA ILE A 159 -1.09 4.79 12.61
C ILE A 159 -0.22 3.68 13.23
N ALA A 160 1.01 3.48 12.75
CA ALA A 160 1.84 2.32 13.06
C ALA A 160 2.71 2.50 14.32
N SER A 161 2.17 3.15 15.34
CA SER A 161 2.74 3.32 16.69
C SER A 161 1.71 2.90 17.74
N PRO A 162 2.10 2.42 18.95
CA PRO A 162 1.17 2.28 20.08
C PRO A 162 0.63 3.62 20.60
N ASP A 163 1.34 4.72 20.32
CA ASP A 163 1.02 6.07 20.76
C ASP A 163 -0.07 6.75 19.90
N PRO A 164 -0.91 7.63 20.47
CA PRO A 164 -1.99 8.30 19.75
C PRO A 164 -1.49 9.55 19.00
N GLU A 165 -0.60 9.35 18.01
CA GLU A 165 -0.02 10.42 17.17
C GLU A 165 0.29 9.93 15.75
N VAL A 166 0.62 10.85 14.82
CA VAL A 166 1.00 10.50 13.44
C VAL A 166 2.39 9.88 13.41
N ALA A 167 2.45 8.55 13.32
CA ALA A 167 3.71 7.81 13.32
C ALA A 167 4.53 8.02 12.03
N SER A 168 5.85 8.19 12.16
CA SER A 168 6.75 8.49 11.02
C SER A 168 7.21 7.26 10.22
N TYR A 169 7.73 7.49 9.01
CA TYR A 169 8.42 6.44 8.24
C TYR A 169 9.63 5.87 8.97
N THR A 170 10.39 6.70 9.69
CA THR A 170 11.52 6.22 10.48
C THR A 170 11.06 5.25 11.57
N ASN A 171 9.93 5.53 12.25
CA ASN A 171 9.29 4.56 13.15
C ASN A 171 8.90 3.27 12.41
N PHE A 172 8.19 3.36 11.27
CA PHE A 172 7.77 2.17 10.52
C PHE A 172 8.97 1.31 10.07
N THR A 173 10.04 1.97 9.62
CA THR A 173 11.28 1.33 9.14
C THR A 173 11.98 0.55 10.25
N ILE A 174 12.06 1.12 11.45
CA ILE A 174 12.78 0.53 12.59
C ILE A 174 11.91 -0.48 13.35
N ASN A 175 10.64 -0.16 13.61
CA ASN A 175 9.81 -0.88 14.57
C ASN A 175 8.78 -1.83 13.93
N VAL A 176 8.47 -1.68 12.63
CA VAL A 176 7.38 -2.40 11.95
C VAL A 176 7.91 -3.33 10.85
N LEU A 177 8.83 -2.89 9.99
CA LEU A 177 9.45 -3.77 8.98
C LEU A 177 10.01 -5.09 9.54
N PRO A 178 10.69 -5.12 10.71
CA PRO A 178 11.15 -6.39 11.29
C PRO A 178 10.01 -7.32 11.72
N ARG A 179 8.87 -6.78 12.17
CA ARG A 179 7.68 -7.57 12.56
C ARG A 179 7.02 -8.18 11.34
N ILE A 180 6.89 -7.41 10.24
CA ILE A 180 6.40 -7.90 8.95
C ILE A 180 7.29 -9.03 8.42
N LYS A 181 8.61 -8.90 8.56
CA LYS A 181 9.55 -9.95 8.13
C LYS A 181 9.48 -11.21 9.00
N ASP A 182 9.37 -11.09 10.32
CA ASP A 182 9.20 -12.24 11.22
C ASP A 182 7.93 -13.02 10.89
N LEU A 183 6.80 -12.31 10.72
CA LEU A 183 5.49 -12.85 10.29
C LEU A 183 5.50 -13.56 8.93
N GLY A 184 6.61 -13.54 8.16
CA GLY A 184 6.74 -14.31 6.92
C GLY A 184 6.08 -13.68 5.69
N TYR A 185 5.54 -12.46 5.80
CA TYR A 185 5.08 -11.67 4.65
C TYR A 185 6.24 -11.33 3.71
N ASN A 186 5.97 -11.35 2.40
CA ASN A 186 6.95 -11.07 1.35
C ASN A 186 6.61 -9.80 0.53
N CYS A 187 5.50 -9.15 0.86
CA CYS A 187 4.99 -7.98 0.19
C CYS A 187 4.31 -7.03 1.19
N ILE A 188 4.44 -5.72 0.99
CA ILE A 188 3.72 -4.67 1.72
C ILE A 188 2.86 -3.90 0.73
N GLN A 189 1.59 -3.66 1.07
CA GLN A 189 0.73 -2.71 0.37
C GLN A 189 0.69 -1.41 1.18
N LEU A 190 1.36 -0.36 0.68
CA LEU A 190 1.54 0.89 1.40
C LEU A 190 0.45 1.89 1.02
N MET A 191 -0.49 2.10 1.96
CA MET A 191 -1.64 2.99 1.84
C MET A 191 -1.29 4.44 2.18
N ALA A 192 -2.13 5.38 1.74
CA ALA A 192 -2.11 6.80 2.13
C ALA A 192 -0.76 7.52 1.94
N VAL A 193 0.01 7.15 0.91
CA VAL A 193 1.29 7.80 0.56
C VAL A 193 1.09 9.00 -0.38
N MET A 194 0.08 8.95 -1.26
CA MET A 194 -0.28 10.07 -2.15
C MET A 194 -0.84 11.26 -1.35
N ASP A 195 -0.52 12.49 -1.76
CA ASP A 195 -0.80 13.79 -1.07
C ASP A 195 -0.32 13.91 0.39
N SER A 196 0.33 12.90 0.95
CA SER A 196 0.88 12.91 2.30
C SER A 196 2.24 13.66 2.36
N GLU A 197 2.62 14.22 3.52
CA GLU A 197 3.79 15.11 3.77
C GLU A 197 5.20 14.46 3.59
N PHE A 198 5.38 13.63 2.57
CA PHE A 198 6.02 12.35 2.83
C PHE A 198 6.73 11.70 1.63
N VAL A 199 6.83 12.35 0.46
CA VAL A 199 7.73 11.89 -0.64
C VAL A 199 9.20 12.27 -0.36
N THR A 200 9.65 12.03 0.88
CA THR A 200 10.91 12.50 1.47
C THR A 200 12.07 11.52 1.25
N THR A 201 13.20 11.79 1.90
CA THR A 201 14.30 10.82 2.05
C THR A 201 13.87 9.59 2.87
N GLU A 202 12.99 9.75 3.86
CA GLU A 202 12.61 8.66 4.76
C GLU A 202 11.77 7.58 4.05
N LEU A 203 10.81 7.95 3.19
CA LEU A 203 10.06 6.98 2.38
C LEU A 203 10.99 6.14 1.50
N LYS A 204 12.05 6.75 0.96
CA LYS A 204 13.04 6.04 0.16
C LYS A 204 13.88 5.09 1.02
N GLN A 205 14.23 5.49 2.25
CA GLN A 205 14.92 4.65 3.23
C GLN A 205 14.04 3.46 3.67
N LEU A 206 12.74 3.66 3.88
CA LEU A 206 11.78 2.61 4.18
C LEU A 206 11.74 1.57 3.06
N ILE A 207 11.58 2.01 1.81
CA ILE A 207 11.52 1.12 0.65
C ILE A 207 12.86 0.38 0.45
N ASP A 208 13.99 1.05 0.64
CA ASP A 208 15.32 0.43 0.55
C ASP A 208 15.58 -0.60 1.67
N THR A 209 15.06 -0.33 2.88
CA THR A 209 15.12 -1.27 4.02
C THR A 209 14.17 -2.44 3.84
N ALA A 210 12.99 -2.24 3.25
CA ALA A 210 12.10 -3.34 2.86
C ALA A 210 12.76 -4.23 1.79
N HIS A 211 13.43 -3.62 0.79
CA HIS A 211 14.21 -4.35 -0.20
C HIS A 211 15.38 -5.14 0.41
N SER A 212 16.08 -4.60 1.42
CA SER A 212 17.17 -5.33 2.11
C SER A 212 16.67 -6.54 2.90
N LEU A 213 15.39 -6.53 3.31
CA LEU A 213 14.70 -7.65 3.93
C LEU A 213 14.04 -8.61 2.91
N ASP A 214 14.28 -8.46 1.60
CA ASP A 214 13.64 -9.22 0.51
C ASP A 214 12.09 -9.08 0.51
N ILE A 215 11.58 -7.91 0.88
CA ILE A 215 10.14 -7.57 0.89
C ILE A 215 9.83 -6.60 -0.27
N VAL A 216 8.88 -6.97 -1.12
CA VAL A 216 8.38 -6.09 -2.19
C VAL A 216 7.47 -5.01 -1.60
N VAL A 217 7.63 -3.75 -2.00
CA VAL A 217 6.68 -2.68 -1.64
C VAL A 217 5.81 -2.32 -2.83
N LEU A 218 4.50 -2.37 -2.62
CA LEU A 218 3.45 -1.87 -3.51
C LEU A 218 2.86 -0.56 -2.94
N LEU A 219 2.25 0.22 -3.81
CA LEU A 219 1.69 1.55 -3.52
C LEU A 219 0.20 1.56 -3.86
N ASP A 220 -0.63 2.15 -3.00
CA ASP A 220 -2.00 2.53 -3.34
C ASP A 220 -2.00 3.66 -4.39
N VAL A 221 -2.49 3.37 -5.59
CA VAL A 221 -2.59 4.35 -6.69
C VAL A 221 -4.04 4.82 -6.81
N VAL A 222 -4.37 5.91 -6.11
CA VAL A 222 -5.71 6.50 -6.09
C VAL A 222 -5.94 7.37 -7.34
N HIS A 223 -6.19 6.72 -8.48
CA HIS A 223 -6.57 7.37 -9.74
C HIS A 223 -8.06 7.17 -10.09
N SER A 224 -8.92 6.86 -9.10
CA SER A 224 -10.36 6.70 -9.28
C SER A 224 -11.15 8.01 -9.14
N HIS A 225 -10.63 8.95 -8.35
CA HIS A 225 -11.17 10.28 -8.06
C HIS A 225 -10.04 11.15 -7.46
N ALA A 226 -10.35 12.39 -7.11
CA ALA A 226 -9.46 13.28 -6.35
C ALA A 226 -10.28 14.10 -5.33
N SER A 227 -9.60 14.81 -4.43
CA SER A 227 -10.26 15.72 -3.48
C SER A 227 -10.96 16.89 -4.19
N GLN A 228 -12.06 17.38 -3.60
CA GLN A 228 -12.74 18.61 -4.03
C GLN A 228 -11.98 19.89 -3.64
N ASN A 229 -10.93 19.79 -2.81
CA ASN A 229 -10.09 20.92 -2.42
C ASN A 229 -9.51 21.67 -3.63
N THR A 230 -9.55 23.01 -3.57
CA THR A 230 -9.04 23.87 -4.67
C THR A 230 -7.81 24.68 -4.33
N GLU A 231 -7.49 24.91 -3.05
CA GLU A 231 -6.38 25.78 -2.65
C GLU A 231 -5.06 25.01 -2.48
N ASP A 232 -5.14 23.78 -1.97
CA ASP A 232 -4.07 22.78 -1.90
C ASP A 232 -4.30 21.56 -2.82
N GLY A 233 -5.55 21.24 -3.15
CA GLY A 233 -5.90 20.15 -4.07
C GLY A 233 -5.93 20.53 -5.56
N LEU A 234 -6.15 19.51 -6.41
CA LEU A 234 -6.16 19.60 -7.87
C LEU A 234 -7.42 20.26 -8.47
N ASN A 235 -8.50 20.43 -7.68
CA ASN A 235 -9.78 20.92 -8.18
C ASN A 235 -9.73 22.41 -8.53
N CYS A 236 -10.44 22.81 -9.60
CA CYS A 236 -10.47 24.18 -10.10
C CYS A 236 -9.07 24.83 -10.25
N PHE A 237 -8.05 24.07 -10.68
CA PHE A 237 -6.66 24.53 -10.79
C PHE A 237 -6.54 25.80 -11.63
N ASP A 238 -6.93 25.75 -12.91
CA ASP A 238 -6.86 26.90 -13.82
C ASP A 238 -8.07 27.86 -13.75
N GLY A 239 -8.94 27.67 -12.75
CA GLY A 239 -10.21 28.37 -12.58
C GLY A 239 -11.40 27.76 -13.33
N SER A 240 -11.21 26.65 -14.06
CA SER A 240 -12.30 25.87 -14.68
C SER A 240 -12.66 24.61 -13.89
N ASP A 241 -13.90 24.14 -14.04
CA ASP A 241 -14.43 22.88 -13.51
C ASP A 241 -13.94 21.62 -14.28
N SER A 242 -13.17 21.82 -15.35
CA SER A 242 -12.97 20.85 -16.43
C SER A 242 -11.51 20.71 -16.87
N CYS A 243 -10.56 21.23 -16.08
CA CYS A 243 -9.11 21.15 -16.35
C CYS A 243 -8.60 19.71 -16.31
N PHE A 244 -8.57 19.07 -15.13
CA PHE A 244 -8.17 17.66 -14.96
C PHE A 244 -9.36 16.70 -14.84
N PHE A 245 -10.59 17.22 -14.80
CA PHE A 245 -11.82 16.49 -14.54
C PHE A 245 -12.84 16.68 -15.66
N HIS A 246 -13.94 15.94 -15.62
CA HIS A 246 -15.12 16.27 -16.41
C HIS A 246 -16.03 17.19 -15.61
N SER A 247 -16.61 18.21 -16.26
CA SER A 247 -17.65 19.06 -15.69
C SER A 247 -18.74 18.26 -14.97
N PRO A 248 -19.34 18.80 -13.89
CA PRO A 248 -20.49 18.22 -13.23
C PRO A 248 -21.65 17.91 -14.20
N PRO A 249 -22.44 16.84 -13.97
CA PRO A 249 -22.42 15.97 -12.79
C PRO A 249 -21.47 14.76 -12.90
N ARG A 250 -20.54 14.73 -13.88
CA ARG A 250 -19.76 13.52 -14.20
C ARG A 250 -18.54 13.27 -13.28
N GLY A 251 -18.20 14.19 -12.39
CA GLY A 251 -16.94 14.21 -11.64
C GLY A 251 -16.96 13.78 -10.16
N GLU A 252 -18.09 13.33 -9.61
CA GLU A 252 -18.27 13.16 -8.15
C GLU A 252 -18.45 11.69 -7.69
N HIS A 253 -18.02 11.36 -6.47
CA HIS A 253 -18.03 10.00 -5.88
C HIS A 253 -18.18 10.04 -4.33
N VAL A 254 -18.74 9.00 -3.68
CA VAL A 254 -19.47 9.21 -2.39
C VAL A 254 -19.29 8.21 -1.22
N LEU A 255 -18.52 7.11 -1.29
CA LEU A 255 -18.34 6.14 -0.17
C LEU A 255 -16.94 5.46 -0.16
N TRP A 256 -16.45 4.94 1.00
CA TRP A 256 -15.69 3.67 1.25
C TRP A 256 -15.11 3.53 2.70
N GLY A 257 -14.57 2.34 3.08
CA GLY A 257 -13.81 2.06 4.33
C GLY A 257 -13.55 0.55 4.62
N SER A 258 -12.49 0.16 5.37
CA SER A 258 -12.12 -1.26 5.70
C SER A 258 -11.21 -1.44 6.95
N ARG A 259 -11.04 -2.69 7.45
CA ARG A 259 -10.23 -3.20 8.62
C ARG A 259 -10.12 -4.76 8.51
N ASN A 260 -9.28 -5.59 9.18
CA ASN A 260 -8.07 -5.54 10.04
C ASN A 260 -7.45 -6.99 10.10
N GLU A 261 -6.25 -7.22 10.67
CA GLU A 261 -5.46 -8.48 10.57
C GLU A 261 -5.25 -9.32 11.86
N PHE A 262 -4.45 -8.90 12.86
CA PHE A 262 -4.00 -9.78 13.98
C PHE A 262 -4.99 -9.94 15.15
N GLY A 263 -6.29 -9.74 14.90
CA GLY A 263 -7.30 -9.71 15.96
C GLY A 263 -7.12 -8.55 16.96
N HIS A 264 -6.48 -7.45 16.53
CA HIS A 264 -6.33 -6.22 17.32
C HIS A 264 -7.70 -5.79 17.90
N PRO A 265 -7.79 -5.45 19.20
CA PRO A 265 -9.04 -5.09 19.85
C PRO A 265 -9.58 -3.74 19.35
N GLU A 266 -10.70 -3.30 19.92
CA GLU A 266 -11.31 -1.99 19.65
C GLU A 266 -11.66 -1.83 18.15
N TRP A 267 -11.27 -0.72 17.53
CA TRP A 267 -11.49 -0.41 16.12
C TRP A 267 -10.49 0.66 15.66
N LEU A 268 -10.31 0.79 14.35
CA LEU A 268 -9.61 1.92 13.73
C LEU A 268 -10.60 3.07 13.48
N ASP A 269 -10.34 4.25 14.01
CA ASP A 269 -11.08 5.49 13.74
C ASP A 269 -10.10 6.69 13.77
N PHE A 270 -10.20 7.56 12.76
CA PHE A 270 -9.27 8.68 12.58
C PHE A 270 -9.78 9.95 13.27
N PRO A 271 -8.91 10.93 13.58
CA PRO A 271 -9.31 12.25 14.05
C PRO A 271 -10.37 12.88 13.15
N ARG A 272 -11.47 13.32 13.75
CA ARG A 272 -12.57 14.04 13.09
C ARG A 272 -13.39 14.80 14.12
N LYS A 273 -14.10 15.84 13.69
CA LYS A 273 -15.07 16.58 14.53
C LYS A 273 -16.08 15.71 15.29
N GLY A 274 -16.39 14.52 14.78
CA GLY A 274 -17.28 13.55 15.44
C GLY A 274 -16.62 12.60 16.45
N ASN A 275 -15.36 12.84 16.82
CA ASN A 275 -14.65 12.23 17.95
C ASN A 275 -13.68 13.23 18.63
N ASP A 276 -13.99 14.54 18.53
CA ASP A 276 -13.20 15.65 19.08
C ASP A 276 -11.73 15.68 18.62
N GLU A 277 -11.50 15.33 17.35
CA GLU A 277 -10.16 15.23 16.71
C GLU A 277 -9.23 14.22 17.41
N SER A 278 -9.79 13.16 18.00
CA SER A 278 -9.05 12.20 18.81
C SER A 278 -8.26 11.18 18.00
N TYR A 279 -6.95 11.12 18.26
CA TYR A 279 -6.04 10.08 17.78
C TYR A 279 -6.11 8.76 18.57
N HIS A 280 -6.98 8.65 19.59
CA HIS A 280 -7.00 7.49 20.49
C HIS A 280 -7.25 6.13 19.79
N TYR A 281 -7.95 6.13 18.66
CA TYR A 281 -8.19 4.93 17.85
C TYR A 281 -7.40 4.93 16.52
N ALA A 282 -6.50 5.89 16.31
CA ALA A 282 -5.69 6.07 15.11
C ALA A 282 -4.27 5.52 15.31
N ARG A 283 -4.14 4.34 15.96
CA ARG A 283 -2.88 3.78 16.45
C ARG A 283 -2.90 2.24 16.42
N ARG A 284 -1.77 1.59 16.70
CA ARG A 284 -1.60 0.11 16.71
C ARG A 284 -0.89 -0.35 17.97
N GLN A 285 -1.62 -1.06 18.83
CA GLN A 285 -1.16 -1.53 20.14
C GLN A 285 -0.21 -2.75 20.04
N TYR A 286 0.94 -2.60 19.38
CA TYR A 286 1.91 -3.69 19.19
C TYR A 286 2.48 -4.23 20.52
N ASN A 287 2.46 -3.43 21.59
CA ASN A 287 2.78 -3.83 22.97
C ASN A 287 1.89 -4.98 23.51
N LEU A 288 0.72 -5.22 22.92
CA LEU A 288 -0.13 -6.38 23.25
C LEU A 288 0.54 -7.74 22.94
N LEU A 289 1.54 -7.75 22.03
CA LEU A 289 2.34 -8.93 21.69
C LEU A 289 3.50 -9.16 22.67
N GLU A 290 3.90 -8.13 23.42
CA GLU A 290 5.04 -8.11 24.34
C GLU A 290 4.61 -8.32 25.80
N THR A 291 3.31 -8.53 26.02
CA THR A 291 2.72 -8.73 27.35
C THR A 291 2.38 -10.21 27.54
N ASP A 292 3.30 -10.98 28.15
CA ASP A 292 3.24 -12.46 28.23
C ASP A 292 1.93 -13.07 28.80
N HIS A 293 1.17 -12.30 29.60
CA HIS A 293 -0.10 -12.77 30.16
C HIS A 293 -1.32 -12.51 29.25
N LEU A 294 -1.12 -11.94 28.06
CA LEU A 294 -2.15 -11.74 27.03
C LEU A 294 -2.03 -12.76 25.90
N ARG A 295 -3.16 -13.09 25.27
CA ARG A 295 -3.23 -14.14 24.24
C ARG A 295 -2.90 -13.68 22.82
N TYR A 296 -2.64 -12.39 22.57
CA TYR A 296 -2.37 -11.89 21.22
C TYR A 296 -1.11 -12.50 20.58
N ARG A 297 -0.10 -12.85 21.38
CA ARG A 297 1.09 -13.58 20.92
C ARG A 297 0.74 -14.94 20.28
N GLN A 298 -0.34 -15.58 20.72
CA GLN A 298 -0.77 -16.89 20.22
C GLN A 298 -1.32 -16.79 18.79
N LEU A 299 -2.12 -15.76 18.50
CA LEU A 299 -2.59 -15.45 17.15
C LEU A 299 -1.43 -15.03 16.22
N TYR A 300 -0.49 -14.23 16.75
CA TYR A 300 0.71 -13.81 16.02
C TYR A 300 1.60 -15.00 15.62
N ASN A 301 1.82 -15.97 16.52
CA ASN A 301 2.55 -17.21 16.22
C ASN A 301 1.85 -18.01 15.11
N PHE A 302 0.51 -18.12 15.14
CA PHE A 302 -0.22 -18.87 14.13
C PHE A 302 -0.14 -18.23 12.74
N ASP A 303 -0.29 -16.90 12.64
CA ASP A 303 -0.14 -16.20 11.34
C ASP A 303 1.31 -16.29 10.81
N ARG A 304 2.30 -16.07 11.69
CA ARG A 304 3.73 -16.24 11.40
C ARG A 304 4.02 -17.58 10.72
N ASP A 305 3.58 -18.68 11.34
CA ASP A 305 3.93 -20.01 10.87
C ASP A 305 2.98 -20.53 9.78
N MET A 306 1.75 -20.02 9.68
CA MET A 306 0.92 -20.17 8.48
C MET A 306 1.64 -19.59 7.25
N ASN A 307 2.16 -18.35 7.33
CA ASN A 307 2.87 -17.69 6.23
C ASN A 307 4.20 -18.40 5.88
N ARG A 308 4.95 -18.88 6.88
CA ARG A 308 6.19 -19.67 6.66
C ARG A 308 5.90 -21.06 6.09
N THR A 309 4.79 -21.68 6.46
CA THR A 309 4.37 -22.96 5.89
C THR A 309 3.89 -22.76 4.44
N GLU A 310 3.25 -21.63 4.10
CA GLU A 310 3.00 -21.26 2.71
C GLU A 310 4.29 -21.06 1.91
N ASP A 311 5.30 -20.39 2.46
CA ASP A 311 6.59 -20.20 1.79
C ASP A 311 7.30 -21.53 1.47
N LYS A 312 7.11 -22.54 2.33
CA LYS A 312 7.67 -23.88 2.19
C LYS A 312 6.90 -24.79 1.22
N TYR A 313 5.58 -24.64 1.12
CA TYR A 313 4.70 -25.56 0.36
C TYR A 313 4.01 -24.91 -0.87
N GLY A 314 4.03 -23.59 -1.00
CA GLY A 314 3.66 -22.83 -2.20
C GLY A 314 2.18 -22.91 -2.62
N TRP A 315 1.25 -23.20 -1.70
CA TRP A 315 -0.13 -23.47 -2.07
C TRP A 315 -0.88 -22.28 -2.67
N LEU A 316 -0.47 -21.03 -2.43
CA LEU A 316 -1.12 -19.88 -3.08
C LEU A 316 -0.84 -19.85 -4.59
N ALA A 317 0.36 -20.27 -4.99
CA ALA A 317 0.79 -20.39 -6.38
C ALA A 317 0.38 -21.71 -7.05
N ALA A 318 -0.03 -22.71 -6.27
CA ALA A 318 -0.55 -23.97 -6.78
C ALA A 318 -1.94 -23.79 -7.46
N PRO A 319 -2.37 -24.75 -8.32
CA PRO A 319 -3.71 -24.77 -8.90
C PRO A 319 -4.85 -24.68 -7.86
N PRO A 320 -6.11 -24.46 -8.29
CA PRO A 320 -7.27 -24.49 -7.39
C PRO A 320 -7.34 -25.77 -6.56
N ALA A 321 -7.82 -25.64 -5.31
CA ALA A 321 -7.92 -26.77 -4.39
C ALA A 321 -8.94 -27.83 -4.87
N PHE A 322 -8.63 -29.10 -4.65
CA PHE A 322 -9.59 -30.18 -4.80
C PHE A 322 -10.30 -30.41 -3.47
N VAL A 323 -11.60 -30.05 -3.38
CA VAL A 323 -12.39 -30.15 -2.14
C VAL A 323 -13.04 -31.54 -2.05
N SER A 324 -12.42 -32.45 -1.30
CA SER A 324 -12.89 -33.82 -1.11
C SER A 324 -13.91 -33.99 0.01
N ALA A 325 -14.09 -33.00 0.89
CA ALA A 325 -15.23 -32.97 1.81
C ALA A 325 -15.73 -31.55 2.13
N LYS A 326 -17.05 -31.43 2.28
CA LYS A 326 -17.79 -30.25 2.75
C LYS A 326 -19.01 -30.72 3.53
N HIS A 327 -18.77 -31.43 4.63
CA HIS A 327 -19.74 -32.30 5.26
C HIS A 327 -20.61 -31.55 6.29
N GLU A 328 -21.78 -31.09 5.85
CA GLU A 328 -22.70 -30.23 6.62
C GLU A 328 -23.08 -30.77 8.00
N GLY A 329 -23.25 -32.09 8.17
CA GLY A 329 -23.59 -32.67 9.47
C GLY A 329 -22.46 -32.51 10.48
N ASP A 330 -21.26 -32.96 10.11
CA ASP A 330 -20.06 -32.93 10.95
C ASP A 330 -19.37 -31.56 11.01
N LYS A 331 -19.71 -30.63 10.11
CA LYS A 331 -19.03 -29.34 9.95
C LYS A 331 -17.54 -29.49 9.61
N VAL A 332 -17.19 -30.57 8.91
CA VAL A 332 -15.80 -30.85 8.47
C VAL A 332 -15.62 -30.45 7.01
N ILE A 333 -14.52 -29.74 6.72
CA ILE A 333 -14.06 -29.41 5.36
C ILE A 333 -12.69 -30.06 5.14
N VAL A 334 -12.53 -30.73 4.00
CA VAL A 334 -11.26 -31.36 3.58
C VAL A 334 -10.95 -30.97 2.15
N PHE A 335 -9.73 -30.52 1.89
CA PHE A 335 -9.26 -30.25 0.54
C PHE A 335 -7.75 -30.44 0.38
N GLU A 336 -7.30 -30.66 -0.85
CA GLU A 336 -5.88 -30.73 -1.21
C GLU A 336 -5.48 -29.54 -2.08
N ARG A 337 -4.34 -28.90 -1.76
CA ARG A 337 -3.74 -27.84 -2.57
C ARG A 337 -2.22 -27.81 -2.38
N GLY A 338 -1.45 -27.72 -3.46
CA GLY A 338 0.02 -27.63 -3.38
C GLY A 338 0.69 -28.82 -2.67
N ASN A 339 0.18 -30.04 -2.87
CA ASN A 339 0.61 -31.28 -2.19
C ASN A 339 0.42 -31.28 -0.65
N VAL A 340 -0.31 -30.31 -0.10
CA VAL A 340 -0.78 -30.27 1.29
C VAL A 340 -2.25 -30.66 1.32
N LEU A 341 -2.61 -31.55 2.24
CA LEU A 341 -3.98 -31.86 2.64
C LEU A 341 -4.35 -30.94 3.82
N PHE A 342 -5.47 -30.26 3.70
CA PHE A 342 -6.02 -29.37 4.72
C PHE A 342 -7.31 -29.96 5.29
N LEU A 343 -7.46 -29.86 6.60
CA LEU A 343 -8.47 -30.56 7.37
C LEU A 343 -8.99 -29.62 8.48
N PHE A 344 -10.24 -29.17 8.35
CA PHE A 344 -10.85 -28.18 9.24
C PHE A 344 -12.08 -28.78 9.93
N ASN A 345 -12.11 -28.80 11.27
CA ASN A 345 -13.30 -29.19 12.04
C ASN A 345 -13.99 -27.96 12.65
N PHE A 346 -15.04 -27.45 11.98
CA PHE A 346 -15.86 -26.34 12.47
C PHE A 346 -16.99 -26.77 13.43
N HIS A 347 -17.01 -28.02 13.92
CA HIS A 347 -18.07 -28.45 14.84
C HIS A 347 -17.90 -27.77 16.21
N PRO A 348 -18.95 -27.11 16.75
CA PRO A 348 -18.83 -26.35 18.00
C PRO A 348 -18.54 -27.21 19.23
N THR A 349 -18.79 -28.53 19.17
CA THR A 349 -18.81 -29.45 20.32
C THR A 349 -18.37 -30.90 20.05
N ARG A 350 -17.92 -31.27 18.85
CA ARG A 350 -17.57 -32.67 18.52
C ARG A 350 -16.16 -32.77 17.97
N SER A 351 -15.33 -33.57 18.65
CA SER A 351 -14.16 -34.22 18.06
C SER A 351 -14.58 -35.35 17.13
N GLN A 352 -13.75 -35.69 16.15
CA GLN A 352 -13.98 -36.81 15.23
C GLN A 352 -12.77 -37.76 15.26
N THR A 353 -12.89 -38.90 15.95
CA THR A 353 -11.82 -39.90 16.00
C THR A 353 -11.95 -40.91 14.86
N ASN A 354 -10.82 -41.32 14.27
CA ASN A 354 -10.77 -42.18 13.08
C ASN A 354 -11.60 -41.65 11.90
N TYR A 355 -11.61 -40.33 11.66
CA TYR A 355 -12.31 -39.76 10.51
C TYR A 355 -11.59 -40.18 9.22
N ARG A 356 -12.33 -40.67 8.21
CA ARG A 356 -11.72 -41.05 6.92
C ARG A 356 -11.61 -39.82 6.03
N VAL A 357 -10.42 -39.57 5.49
CA VAL A 357 -10.13 -38.48 4.56
C VAL A 357 -9.64 -39.04 3.23
N ALA A 358 -10.09 -38.44 2.13
CA ALA A 358 -9.72 -38.80 0.75
C ALA A 358 -8.48 -38.02 0.32
N VAL A 359 -7.51 -38.71 -0.29
CA VAL A 359 -6.19 -38.15 -0.67
C VAL A 359 -5.77 -38.61 -2.06
N ALA A 360 -5.07 -37.74 -2.80
CA ALA A 360 -4.60 -38.03 -4.14
C ALA A 360 -3.45 -39.05 -4.15
N SER A 361 -2.38 -38.76 -3.41
CA SER A 361 -1.14 -39.52 -3.43
C SER A 361 -1.15 -40.63 -2.37
N PRO A 362 -0.82 -41.89 -2.74
CA PRO A 362 -0.55 -42.92 -1.74
C PRO A 362 0.80 -42.66 -1.07
N GLY A 363 0.94 -43.05 0.19
CA GLY A 363 2.18 -42.95 0.95
C GLY A 363 1.93 -42.73 2.44
N LYS A 364 2.67 -41.76 2.98
CA LYS A 364 2.72 -41.43 4.40
C LYS A 364 2.60 -39.92 4.56
N TYR A 365 1.62 -39.48 5.33
CA TYR A 365 1.37 -38.08 5.65
C TYR A 365 1.80 -37.78 7.10
N THR A 366 2.20 -36.55 7.36
CA THR A 366 2.62 -36.07 8.70
C THR A 366 2.21 -34.62 8.90
N ILE A 367 1.98 -34.20 10.14
CA ILE A 367 1.56 -32.83 10.50
C ILE A 367 2.65 -31.82 10.10
N LYS A 368 2.22 -30.64 9.62
CA LYS A 368 3.08 -29.50 9.21
C LYS A 368 2.67 -28.16 9.80
N LEU A 369 1.40 -28.02 10.16
CA LEU A 369 0.86 -26.93 10.98
C LEU A 369 -0.39 -27.47 11.66
N ASP A 370 -0.60 -27.17 12.92
CA ASP A 370 -1.76 -27.63 13.67
C ASP A 370 -2.31 -26.52 14.57
N SER A 371 -3.52 -26.03 14.29
CA SER A 371 -4.07 -24.91 15.06
C SER A 371 -4.39 -25.25 16.53
N ASP A 372 -4.26 -26.51 16.95
CA ASP A 372 -4.38 -26.90 18.36
C ASP A 372 -3.06 -26.82 19.16
N GLU A 373 -1.92 -26.49 18.54
CA GLU A 373 -0.67 -26.35 19.29
C GLU A 373 -0.76 -25.28 20.40
N VAL A 374 -0.13 -25.57 21.53
CA VAL A 374 -0.22 -24.72 22.74
C VAL A 374 0.36 -23.32 22.49
N GLU A 375 1.32 -23.16 21.57
CA GLU A 375 1.87 -21.85 21.21
C GLU A 375 0.91 -20.98 20.38
N TYR A 376 -0.10 -21.58 19.74
CA TYR A 376 -1.24 -20.90 19.10
C TYR A 376 -2.46 -20.78 20.03
N GLY A 377 -2.35 -21.27 21.27
CA GLY A 377 -3.40 -21.18 22.29
C GLY A 377 -4.45 -22.27 22.24
N GLY A 378 -4.19 -23.35 21.49
CA GLY A 378 -4.94 -24.60 21.58
C GLY A 378 -4.59 -25.43 22.82
N HIS A 379 -4.96 -26.70 22.78
CA HIS A 379 -4.88 -27.64 23.89
C HIS A 379 -3.77 -28.70 23.74
N GLY A 380 -3.07 -28.78 22.60
CA GLY A 380 -1.98 -29.70 22.35
C GLY A 380 -2.40 -31.17 22.29
N ARG A 381 -3.55 -31.48 21.67
CA ARG A 381 -4.19 -32.81 21.68
C ARG A 381 -3.58 -33.82 20.71
N LEU A 382 -2.87 -33.37 19.67
CA LEU A 382 -2.29 -34.24 18.63
C LEU A 382 -0.81 -34.56 18.91
N ASP A 383 -0.40 -35.81 18.75
CA ASP A 383 1.02 -36.18 18.72
C ASP A 383 1.58 -35.96 17.30
N HIS A 384 2.48 -34.98 17.16
CA HIS A 384 3.10 -34.61 15.88
C HIS A 384 4.08 -35.67 15.34
N ASN A 385 4.43 -36.68 16.14
CA ASN A 385 5.16 -37.87 15.69
C ASN A 385 4.24 -38.90 14.97
N THR A 386 2.92 -38.66 14.94
CA THR A 386 1.96 -39.57 14.28
C THR A 386 2.18 -39.60 12.77
N GLU A 387 2.42 -40.80 12.25
CA GLU A 387 2.53 -41.08 10.82
C GLU A 387 1.20 -41.62 10.29
N PHE A 388 0.58 -40.90 9.36
CA PHE A 388 -0.73 -41.26 8.78
C PHE A 388 -0.52 -42.00 7.45
N PHE A 389 -0.91 -43.27 7.39
CA PHE A 389 -0.68 -44.13 6.22
C PHE A 389 -1.93 -44.24 5.35
N THR A 390 -1.74 -44.19 4.03
CA THR A 390 -2.84 -44.33 3.06
C THR A 390 -3.16 -45.78 2.75
N GLU A 391 -4.44 -46.09 2.68
CA GLU A 391 -4.98 -47.33 2.13
C GLU A 391 -5.43 -47.09 0.67
N PRO A 392 -5.26 -48.06 -0.24
CA PRO A 392 -5.78 -48.02 -1.60
C PRO A 392 -7.30 -48.29 -1.62
N GLN A 393 -8.04 -47.48 -0.87
CA GLN A 393 -9.50 -47.50 -0.76
C GLN A 393 -10.06 -46.20 -1.32
N SER A 394 -10.78 -46.31 -2.44
CA SER A 394 -11.45 -45.17 -3.07
C SER A 394 -12.47 -44.52 -2.14
N PHE A 395 -12.40 -43.21 -2.00
CA PHE A 395 -13.27 -42.41 -1.12
C PHE A 395 -13.37 -40.98 -1.68
N ASN A 396 -14.56 -40.38 -1.64
CA ASN A 396 -14.85 -39.02 -2.12
C ASN A 396 -14.03 -38.56 -3.34
N GLU A 397 -14.21 -39.25 -4.48
CA GLU A 397 -13.57 -38.94 -5.77
C GLU A 397 -12.03 -39.00 -5.79
N ARG A 398 -11.41 -39.70 -4.82
CA ARG A 398 -10.01 -40.12 -4.82
C ARG A 398 -9.88 -41.64 -4.79
N ASP A 399 -8.74 -42.14 -5.28
CA ASP A 399 -8.39 -43.57 -5.27
C ASP A 399 -7.82 -44.07 -3.94
N ASN A 400 -7.29 -43.16 -3.11
CA ASN A 400 -6.68 -43.46 -1.82
C ASN A 400 -7.40 -42.72 -0.69
N SER A 401 -7.35 -43.28 0.51
CA SER A 401 -7.84 -42.63 1.73
C SER A 401 -7.05 -43.05 2.96
N MET A 402 -7.14 -42.28 4.04
CA MET A 402 -6.53 -42.62 5.33
C MET A 402 -7.46 -42.25 6.49
N LEU A 403 -7.19 -42.81 7.66
CA LEU A 403 -7.85 -42.44 8.91
C LEU A 403 -6.99 -41.41 9.66
N VAL A 404 -7.60 -40.32 10.12
CA VAL A 404 -6.97 -39.36 11.03
C VAL A 404 -7.43 -39.61 12.47
N GLY A 405 -6.47 -39.62 13.41
CA GLY A 405 -6.66 -40.16 14.76
C GLY A 405 -7.68 -39.39 15.61
N ASP A 406 -7.55 -38.07 15.61
CA ASP A 406 -8.57 -37.14 16.09
C ASP A 406 -8.57 -35.90 15.18
N THR A 407 -9.74 -35.33 14.90
CA THR A 407 -9.88 -33.92 14.53
C THR A 407 -10.75 -33.30 15.61
N SER A 408 -10.09 -32.74 16.61
CA SER A 408 -10.79 -32.42 17.85
C SER A 408 -11.47 -31.05 17.74
N GLN A 409 -12.16 -30.64 18.80
CA GLN A 409 -13.09 -29.52 18.78
C GLN A 409 -12.40 -28.19 18.40
N ARG A 410 -12.63 -27.72 17.15
CA ARG A 410 -12.06 -26.52 16.48
C ARG A 410 -10.67 -26.68 15.85
N ASP A 411 -10.15 -27.90 15.73
CA ASP A 411 -8.83 -28.14 15.15
C ASP A 411 -8.83 -27.90 13.64
N ASN A 412 -7.79 -27.22 13.15
CA ASN A 412 -7.52 -27.03 11.73
C ASN A 412 -6.05 -27.39 11.48
N SER A 413 -5.83 -28.55 10.88
CA SER A 413 -4.49 -29.14 10.75
C SER A 413 -4.13 -29.31 9.28
N MET A 414 -2.85 -29.09 8.97
CA MET A 414 -2.25 -29.24 7.65
C MET A 414 -1.32 -30.45 7.66
N LEU A 415 -1.59 -31.39 6.76
CA LEU A 415 -0.85 -32.65 6.59
C LEU A 415 -0.14 -32.63 5.23
N SER A 416 1.15 -32.94 5.17
CA SER A 416 1.84 -33.18 3.89
C SER A 416 2.38 -34.61 3.81
N VAL A 417 2.52 -35.06 2.56
CA VAL A 417 3.49 -36.11 2.18
C VAL A 417 4.92 -35.64 2.50
#